data_AF-A0A075KME8-F1
#
_entry.id   AF-A0A075KME8-F1
#
_cell.length_a   1.000
_cell.length_b   1.000
_cell.length_c   1.000
_cell.angle_alpha   90.00
_cell.angle_beta   90.00
_cell.angle_gamma   90.00
#
_symmetry.space_group_name_H-M   'P 1'
#
loop_
_entity.id
_entity.type
_entity.pdbx_description
1 polymer ?
#
loop_
_entity_poly.entity_id
_entity_poly.type
_entity_poly.pdbx_seq_one_letter_code
_entity_poly.pdbx_strand_id
1 'polypeptide(L)'
;MGQRENARSYLNKKNIILEKILVNTEALCRFIHRREMKGLKRTLGEREVLIRKLIAINEALFSDQTWKGIQGLTPMIQDIANKQQEIIDRSSQIMQEAVTERIGIAAELRASKARRQVKNRYSNPWAIIAQGRRINEKC
;
A
#
# COMPACT_ATOMS: atom_id res chain seq x y z
N MET A 1 -31.34 -9.51 -26.32
CA MET A 1 -30.86 -10.20 -25.09
C MET A 1 -29.36 -10.03 -24.83
N GLY A 2 -28.48 -10.00 -25.85
CA GLY A 2 -27.01 -9.97 -25.66
C GLY A 2 -26.40 -8.76 -24.91
N GLN A 3 -26.95 -7.54 -25.03
CA GLN A 3 -26.40 -6.36 -24.34
C GLN A 3 -26.52 -6.45 -22.80
N ARG A 4 -27.66 -6.96 -22.31
CA ARG A 4 -27.90 -7.15 -20.87
C ARG A 4 -26.94 -8.18 -20.27
N GLU A 5 -26.71 -9.28 -20.98
CA GLU A 5 -25.80 -10.35 -20.55
C GLU A 5 -24.35 -9.89 -20.56
N ASN A 6 -23.94 -9.14 -21.58
CA ASN A 6 -22.60 -8.54 -21.65
C ASN A 6 -22.37 -7.55 -20.50
N ALA A 7 -23.29 -6.62 -20.25
CA ALA A 7 -23.17 -5.67 -19.15
C ALA A 7 -23.12 -6.38 -17.79
N ARG A 8 -23.98 -7.38 -17.57
CA ARG A 8 -23.97 -8.19 -16.33
C ARG A 8 -22.64 -8.93 -16.15
N SER A 9 -22.08 -9.48 -17.22
CA SER A 9 -20.77 -10.15 -17.20
C SER A 9 -19.66 -9.19 -16.80
N TYR A 10 -19.63 -7.98 -17.38
CA TYR A 10 -18.65 -6.95 -17.02
C TYR A 10 -18.81 -6.46 -15.58
N LEU A 11 -20.05 -6.22 -15.12
CA LEU A 11 -20.32 -5.84 -13.73
C LEU A 11 -19.91 -6.94 -12.75
N ASN A 12 -20.15 -8.21 -13.07
CA ASN A 12 -19.66 -9.34 -12.27
C ASN A 12 -18.13 -9.38 -12.20
N LYS A 13 -17.45 -9.24 -13.34
CA LYS A 13 -15.98 -9.18 -13.39
C LYS A 13 -15.46 -8.02 -12.55
N LYS A 14 -16.12 -6.86 -12.61
CA LYS A 14 -15.80 -5.69 -11.80
C LYS A 14 -15.93 -6.00 -10.31
N ASN A 15 -17.03 -6.61 -9.89
CA ASN A 15 -17.25 -6.99 -8.50
C ASN A 15 -16.17 -7.96 -7.97
N ILE A 16 -15.84 -9.00 -8.74
CA ILE A 16 -14.77 -9.97 -8.39
C ILE A 16 -13.42 -9.26 -8.20
N ILE A 17 -13.10 -8.28 -9.05
CA ILE A 17 -11.84 -7.54 -8.91
C ILE A 17 -11.86 -6.64 -7.67
N LEU A 18 -12.99 -6.00 -7.37
CA LEU A 18 -13.13 -5.19 -6.16
C LEU A 18 -12.96 -6.04 -4.89
N GLU A 19 -13.51 -7.25 -4.86
CA GLU A 19 -13.29 -8.20 -3.76
C GLU A 19 -11.82 -8.56 -3.57
N LYS A 20 -11.10 -8.82 -4.67
CA LYS A 20 -9.66 -9.07 -4.61
C LYS A 20 -8.87 -7.85 -4.12
N ILE A 21 -9.27 -6.65 -4.52
CA ILE A 21 -8.65 -5.41 -4.01
C ILE A 21 -8.91 -5.26 -2.52
N LEU A 22 -10.10 -5.59 -2.04
CA LEU A 22 -10.44 -5.54 -0.62
C LEU A 22 -9.57 -6.52 0.20
N VAL A 23 -9.42 -7.76 -0.26
CA VAL A 23 -8.51 -8.75 0.35
C VAL A 23 -7.06 -8.24 0.37
N ASN A 24 -6.59 -7.66 -0.74
CA ASN A 24 -5.26 -7.06 -0.80
C ASN A 24 -5.12 -5.88 0.18
N THR A 25 -6.17 -5.09 0.37
CA THR A 25 -6.22 -3.97 1.33
C THR A 25 -6.00 -4.51 2.75
N GLU A 26 -6.71 -5.55 3.16
CA GLU A 26 -6.51 -6.20 4.47
C GLU A 26 -5.12 -6.83 4.63
N ALA A 27 -4.56 -7.40 3.56
CA ALA A 27 -3.20 -7.91 3.58
C ALA A 27 -2.16 -6.80 3.78
N LEU A 28 -2.32 -5.65 3.10
CA LEU A 28 -1.43 -4.50 3.25
C LEU A 28 -1.40 -4.00 4.70
N CYS A 29 -2.56 -3.85 5.33
CA CYS A 29 -2.66 -3.47 6.74
C CYS A 29 -1.82 -4.42 7.62
N ARG A 30 -1.98 -5.74 7.48
CA ARG A 30 -1.20 -6.73 8.23
C ARG A 30 0.30 -6.61 7.99
N PHE A 31 0.72 -6.41 6.73
CA PHE A 31 2.14 -6.28 6.40
C PHE A 31 2.77 -4.98 6.92
N ILE A 32 2.02 -3.87 7.00
CA ILE A 32 2.49 -2.62 7.62
C ILE A 32 2.81 -2.88 9.09
N HIS A 33 1.84 -3.41 9.84
CA HIS A 33 2.00 -3.68 11.27
C HIS A 33 3.16 -4.64 11.56
N ARG A 34 3.39 -5.62 10.69
CA ARG A 34 4.50 -6.59 10.81
C ARG A 34 5.81 -6.10 10.21
N ARG A 35 5.84 -4.92 9.59
CA ARG A 35 6.99 -4.34 8.87
C ARG A 35 7.53 -5.25 7.75
N GLU A 36 6.64 -6.01 7.11
CA GLU A 36 6.97 -7.00 6.08
C GLU A 36 7.07 -6.36 4.69
N MET A 37 8.20 -5.71 4.40
CA MET A 37 8.41 -4.96 3.14
C MET A 37 8.27 -5.80 1.87
N LYS A 38 8.67 -7.09 1.90
CA LYS A 38 8.52 -8.00 0.75
C LYS A 38 7.06 -8.29 0.46
N GLY A 39 6.25 -8.50 1.51
CA GLY A 39 4.80 -8.69 1.40
C GLY A 39 4.12 -7.43 0.85
N LEU A 40 4.47 -6.25 1.38
CA LEU A 40 3.98 -4.96 0.87
C LEU A 40 4.25 -4.77 -0.62
N LYS A 41 5.51 -4.95 -1.04
CA LYS A 41 5.90 -4.76 -2.45
C LYS A 41 5.13 -5.71 -3.38
N ARG A 42 4.99 -6.98 -2.98
CA ARG A 42 4.25 -7.98 -3.76
C ARG A 42 2.78 -7.59 -3.90
N THR A 43 2.11 -7.29 -2.78
CA THR A 43 0.67 -7.00 -2.77
C THR A 43 0.33 -5.68 -3.44
N LEU A 44 1.22 -4.67 -3.39
CA LEU A 44 1.07 -3.45 -4.18
C LEU A 44 1.14 -3.73 -5.69
N GLY A 45 2.08 -4.58 -6.13
CA GLY A 45 2.15 -5.01 -7.54
C GLY A 45 0.91 -5.78 -7.99
N GLU A 46 0.42 -6.72 -7.16
CA GLU A 46 -0.84 -7.43 -7.43
C GLU A 46 -2.03 -6.46 -7.53
N ARG A 47 -2.10 -5.46 -6.64
CA ARG A 47 -3.14 -4.43 -6.64
C ARG A 47 -3.08 -3.56 -7.88
N GLU A 48 -1.89 -3.16 -8.34
CA GLU A 48 -1.72 -2.38 -9.57
C GLU A 48 -2.28 -3.13 -10.79
N VAL A 49 -2.01 -4.43 -10.91
CA VAL A 49 -2.56 -5.28 -11.98
C VAL A 49 -4.10 -5.31 -11.91
N LEU A 50 -4.68 -5.42 -10.72
CA LEU A 50 -6.13 -5.40 -10.54
C LEU A 50 -6.74 -4.04 -10.93
N ILE A 51 -6.08 -2.93 -10.59
CA ILE A 51 -6.52 -1.58 -10.98
C ILE A 51 -6.51 -1.44 -12.51
N ARG A 52 -5.46 -1.90 -13.19
CA ARG A 52 -5.41 -1.89 -14.67
C ARG A 52 -6.56 -2.70 -15.28
N LYS A 53 -6.90 -3.86 -14.70
CA LYS A 53 -8.07 -4.65 -15.13
C LYS A 53 -9.39 -3.93 -14.90
N LEU A 54 -9.54 -3.20 -13.80
CA LEU A 54 -10.73 -2.37 -13.56
C LEU A 54 -10.87 -1.24 -14.59
N ILE A 55 -9.76 -0.59 -14.96
CA ILE A 55 -9.74 0.45 -15.98
C ILE A 55 -10.28 -0.11 -17.30
N ALA A 56 -9.75 -1.24 -17.77
CA ALA A 56 -10.20 -1.88 -19.01
C ALA A 56 -11.69 -2.27 -18.97
N ILE A 57 -12.20 -2.76 -17.82
CA ILE A 57 -13.64 -3.07 -17.68
C ILE A 57 -14.48 -1.79 -17.68
N ASN A 58 -14.01 -0.73 -17.02
CA ASN A 58 -14.71 0.55 -17.03
C ASN A 58 -14.77 1.13 -18.44
N GLU A 59 -13.69 1.07 -19.21
CA GLU A 59 -13.65 1.48 -20.61
C GLU A 59 -14.67 0.70 -21.45
N ALA A 60 -14.69 -0.64 -21.32
CA ALA A 60 -15.66 -1.50 -22.02
C ALA A 60 -17.12 -1.22 -21.63
N LEU A 61 -17.37 -0.86 -20.36
CA LEU A 61 -18.68 -0.44 -19.88
C LEU A 61 -19.04 1.00 -20.31
N PHE A 62 -18.05 1.85 -20.59
CA PHE A 62 -18.28 3.24 -20.97
C PHE A 62 -18.53 3.39 -22.47
N SER A 63 -17.95 2.52 -23.30
CA SER A 63 -18.14 2.50 -24.75
C SER A 63 -19.56 2.19 -25.19
N ASP A 64 -20.33 1.47 -24.37
CA ASP A 64 -21.75 1.20 -24.58
C ASP A 64 -22.49 1.50 -23.28
N GLN A 65 -23.26 2.59 -23.21
CA GLN A 65 -23.99 2.99 -21.99
C GLN A 65 -25.46 2.59 -22.00
N THR A 66 -25.91 1.87 -23.03
CA THR A 66 -27.32 1.46 -23.18
C THR A 66 -27.79 0.58 -22.01
N TRP A 67 -26.86 -0.05 -21.29
CA TRP A 67 -27.15 -0.88 -20.12
C TRP A 67 -27.55 -0.11 -18.85
N LYS A 68 -27.27 1.19 -18.75
CA LYS A 68 -27.53 1.98 -17.52
C LYS A 68 -29.02 2.06 -17.15
N GLY A 69 -29.92 1.92 -18.14
CA GLY A 69 -31.37 1.93 -17.93
C GLY A 69 -31.99 0.55 -17.71
N ILE A 70 -31.22 -0.54 -17.74
CA ILE A 70 -31.77 -1.89 -17.66
C ILE A 70 -32.21 -2.22 -16.23
N GLN A 71 -33.52 -2.37 -16.03
CA GLN A 71 -34.09 -2.84 -14.78
C GLN A 71 -33.49 -4.21 -14.37
N GLY A 72 -32.98 -4.28 -13.14
CA GLY A 72 -32.32 -5.46 -12.57
C GLY A 72 -30.78 -5.41 -12.53
N LEU A 73 -30.14 -4.42 -13.17
CA LEU A 73 -28.69 -4.16 -12.98
C LEU A 73 -28.43 -3.13 -11.87
N THR A 74 -29.42 -2.29 -11.54
CA THR A 74 -29.36 -1.28 -10.46
C THR A 74 -28.80 -1.80 -9.13
N PRO A 75 -29.26 -2.93 -8.56
CA PRO A 75 -28.69 -3.42 -7.30
C PRO A 75 -27.21 -3.77 -7.41
N MET A 76 -26.78 -4.39 -8.52
CA MET A 76 -25.35 -4.68 -8.74
C MET A 76 -24.51 -3.41 -8.86
N ILE A 77 -25.03 -2.37 -9.50
CA ILE A 77 -24.35 -1.08 -9.61
C ILE A 77 -24.18 -0.45 -8.23
N GLN A 78 -25.22 -0.50 -7.40
CA GLN A 78 -25.17 0.01 -6.03
C GLN A 78 -24.17 -0.77 -5.17
N ASP A 79 -24.17 -2.09 -5.24
CA ASP A 79 -23.22 -2.95 -4.51
C ASP A 79 -21.77 -2.65 -4.91
N ILE A 80 -21.54 -2.46 -6.22
CA ILE A 80 -20.23 -2.04 -6.75
C ILE A 80 -19.84 -0.67 -6.18
N ALA A 81 -20.75 0.30 -6.16
CA ALA A 81 -20.48 1.63 -5.62
C ALA A 81 -20.13 1.58 -4.13
N ASN A 82 -20.88 0.79 -3.35
CA ASN A 82 -20.64 0.58 -1.93
C ASN A 82 -19.25 -0.03 -1.69
N LYS A 83 -18.87 -1.07 -2.45
CA LYS A 83 -17.53 -1.68 -2.35
C LYS A 83 -16.41 -0.73 -2.77
N GLN A 84 -16.64 0.10 -3.79
CA GLN A 84 -15.66 1.11 -4.19
C GLN A 84 -15.42 2.12 -3.07
N GLN A 85 -16.48 2.59 -2.43
CA GLN A 85 -16.38 3.49 -1.28
C GLN A 85 -15.63 2.82 -0.12
N GLU A 86 -15.99 1.58 0.23
CA GLU A 86 -15.31 0.83 1.28
C GLU A 86 -13.80 0.68 1.00
N ILE A 87 -13.41 0.39 -0.24
CA ILE A 87 -12.01 0.30 -0.64
C ILE A 87 -11.30 1.64 -0.45
N ILE A 88 -11.93 2.77 -0.80
CA ILE A 88 -11.36 4.11 -0.65
C ILE A 88 -11.14 4.43 0.83
N ASP A 89 -12.15 4.16 1.66
CA ASP A 89 -12.12 4.45 3.10
C ASP A 89 -11.00 3.63 3.78
N ARG A 90 -10.98 2.32 3.54
CA ARG A 90 -9.92 1.43 4.08
C ARG A 90 -8.54 1.79 3.55
N SER A 91 -8.41 2.18 2.28
CA SER A 91 -7.11 2.59 1.73
C SER A 91 -6.59 3.87 2.40
N SER A 92 -7.50 4.79 2.74
CA SER A 92 -7.16 6.02 3.46
C SER A 92 -6.68 5.72 4.88
N GLN A 93 -7.35 4.80 5.58
CA GLN A 93 -6.92 4.31 6.90
C GLN A 93 -5.52 3.68 6.84
N ILE A 94 -5.28 2.80 5.87
CA ILE A 94 -3.97 2.15 5.68
C ILE A 94 -2.85 3.14 5.42
N MET A 95 -3.11 4.22 4.67
CA MET A 95 -2.12 5.27 4.48
C MET A 95 -1.77 5.98 5.79
N GLN A 96 -2.75 6.24 6.65
CA GLN A 96 -2.53 6.82 7.97
C GLN A 96 -1.71 5.88 8.87
N GLU A 97 -2.05 4.59 8.89
CA GLU A 97 -1.29 3.56 9.61
C GLU A 97 0.16 3.47 9.12
N ALA A 98 0.38 3.48 7.79
CA ALA A 98 1.71 3.46 7.21
C ALA A 98 2.56 4.66 7.65
N VAL A 99 1.95 5.85 7.72
CA VAL A 99 2.62 7.07 8.18
C VAL A 99 2.98 6.96 9.66
N THR A 100 2.05 6.51 10.50
CA THR A 100 2.28 6.29 11.93
C THR A 100 3.42 5.31 12.15
N GLU A 101 3.42 4.19 11.44
CA GLU A 101 4.46 3.16 11.55
C GLU A 101 5.83 3.69 11.11
N ARG A 102 5.87 4.46 10.02
CA ARG A 102 7.10 5.13 9.56
C ARG A 102 7.68 6.08 10.63
N ILE A 103 6.82 6.83 11.32
CA ILE A 103 7.24 7.72 12.42
C ILE A 103 7.81 6.90 13.58
N GLY A 104 7.17 5.78 13.95
CA GLY A 104 7.65 4.85 14.97
C GLY A 104 9.03 4.30 14.67
N ILE A 105 9.23 3.76 13.46
CA ILE A 105 10.53 3.25 12.99
C ILE A 105 11.60 4.36 13.04
N ALA A 106 11.28 5.58 12.62
CA ALA A 106 12.21 6.70 12.67
C ALA A 106 12.62 7.09 14.11
N ALA A 107 11.70 6.99 15.07
CA ALA A 107 11.99 7.22 16.50
C ALA A 107 12.90 6.11 17.05
N GLU A 108 12.60 4.84 16.75
CA GLU A 108 13.43 3.69 17.14
C GLU A 108 14.86 3.79 16.61
N LEU A 109 15.01 4.19 15.35
CA LEU A 109 16.32 4.41 14.71
C LEU A 109 17.10 5.52 15.42
N ARG A 110 16.46 6.64 15.77
CA ARG A 110 17.10 7.73 16.54
C ARG A 110 17.57 7.24 17.91
N ALA A 111 16.73 6.51 18.64
CA ALA A 111 17.08 5.93 19.93
C ALA A 111 18.23 4.91 19.83
N SER A 112 18.24 4.09 18.78
CA SER A 112 19.33 3.14 18.50
C SER A 112 20.66 3.85 18.21
N LYS A 113 20.64 4.91 17.38
CA LYS A 113 21.83 5.74 17.11
C LYS A 113 22.38 6.39 18.38
N ALA A 114 21.51 6.98 19.21
CA ALA A 114 21.91 7.59 20.48
C ALA A 114 22.58 6.55 21.41
N ARG A 115 21.98 5.35 21.56
CA ARG A 115 22.57 4.26 22.35
C ARG A 115 23.94 3.82 21.84
N ARG A 116 24.11 3.71 20.51
CA ARG A 116 25.41 3.39 19.91
C ARG A 116 26.45 4.49 20.16
N GLN A 117 26.07 5.76 20.06
CA GLN A 117 26.97 6.88 20.35
C GLN A 117 27.44 6.88 21.81
N VAL A 118 26.52 6.68 22.75
CA VAL A 118 26.84 6.52 24.17
C VAL A 118 27.80 5.35 24.36
N LYS A 119 27.45 4.15 23.87
CA LYS A 119 28.33 2.97 23.96
C LYS A 119 29.73 3.23 23.40
N ASN A 120 29.85 3.83 22.22
CA ASN A 120 31.15 4.11 21.60
C ASN A 120 31.99 5.10 22.42
N ARG A 121 31.36 6.11 23.03
CA ARG A 121 32.05 7.08 23.89
C ARG A 121 32.55 6.46 25.20
N TYR A 122 31.80 5.52 25.78
CA TYR A 122 32.18 4.86 27.03
C TYR A 122 33.09 3.63 26.85
N SER A 123 32.90 2.85 25.78
CA SER A 123 33.70 1.64 25.52
C SER A 123 35.05 1.93 24.88
N ASN A 124 35.26 3.12 24.30
CA ASN A 124 36.53 3.47 23.68
C ASN A 124 36.94 4.94 23.93
N PRO A 125 37.18 5.32 25.21
CA PRO A 125 37.60 6.68 25.54
C PRO A 125 38.94 7.07 24.90
N TRP A 126 39.79 6.09 24.54
CA TRP A 126 41.11 6.31 23.94
C TRP A 126 41.12 6.40 22.40
N ALA A 127 40.08 5.93 21.70
CA ALA A 127 40.01 6.04 20.23
C ALA A 127 39.84 7.47 19.72
N ILE A 128 39.28 8.37 20.54
CA ILE A 128 39.17 9.80 20.20
C ILE A 128 40.56 10.47 20.27
N ILE A 129 41.44 10.01 21.17
CA ILE A 129 42.81 10.50 21.30
C ILE A 129 43.69 9.98 20.14
N ALA A 130 43.44 8.76 19.64
CA ALA A 130 44.21 8.15 18.56
C ALA A 130 43.97 8.77 17.16
N GLN A 131 42.88 9.54 16.94
CA GLN A 131 42.57 10.15 15.64
C GLN A 131 43.19 11.54 15.40
N GLY A 132 43.91 12.09 16.38
CA GLY A 132 44.47 13.44 16.31
C GLY A 132 45.95 13.49 16.65
N ARG A 133 46.81 13.11 15.70
CA ARG A 133 48.14 13.69 15.39
C ARG A 133 48.94 12.68 14.56
N ARG A 134 49.01 12.90 13.25
CA ARG A 134 50.18 12.48 12.49
C ARG A 134 51.32 13.41 12.93
N ILE A 135 52.07 13.01 13.95
CA ILE A 135 53.34 13.65 14.32
C ILE A 135 54.34 13.24 13.24
N ASN A 136 54.29 13.93 12.09
CA ASN A 136 55.33 13.93 11.08
C ASN A 136 55.81 15.38 10.94
N GLU A 137 56.25 15.99 12.03
CA GLU A 137 57.23 17.08 11.94
C GLU A 137 58.59 16.39 11.76
N LYS A 138 59.09 16.41 10.54
CA LYS A 138 60.46 15.99 10.23
C LYS A 138 61.39 17.11 10.68
N CYS A 139 62.22 16.82 11.69
CA CYS A 139 63.55 17.44 11.81
C CYS A 139 64.49 16.84 10.76
#